data_AF-A0A1K1NEP1-F1
#
_entry.id   AF-A0A1K1NEP1-F1
#
_cell.length_a   1.000
_cell.length_b   1.000
_cell.length_c   1.000
_cell.angle_alpha   90.00
_cell.angle_beta   90.00
_cell.angle_gamma   90.00
#
_symmetry.space_group_name_H-M   'P 1'
#
loop_
_entity.id
_entity.type
_entity.pdbx_description
1 polymer ?
#
loop_
_entity_poly.entity_id
_entity_poly.type
_entity_poly.pdbx_seq_one_letter_code
_entity_poly.pdbx_strand_id
1 'polypeptide(L)'
;MSQTTQTIARESTDVLDQLMKPEVQQSLTVLVENLPKLAEMVTLLTKTYDVVQSLATDQVFIEDIKGGIGEVAMPIVEGAKNLAANAIEANDRAQAETATIGLFGLLKMLKDPQVQKTFRFAQAFLEISAERNQQKRQQSQGE
;
A
#
# COMPACT_ATOMS: atom_id res chain seq x y z
N MET A 1 1.57 -44.31 6.26
CA MET A 1 1.09 -43.18 5.44
C MET A 1 -0.42 -42.92 5.56
N SER A 2 -1.15 -43.56 6.48
CA SER A 2 -2.62 -43.45 6.54
C SER A 2 -3.18 -42.40 7.51
N GLN A 3 -2.35 -41.78 8.36
CA GLN A 3 -2.82 -40.77 9.33
C GLN A 3 -2.86 -39.35 8.73
N THR A 4 -1.99 -39.01 7.78
CA THR A 4 -1.96 -37.67 7.14
C THR A 4 -3.18 -37.43 6.23
N THR A 5 -3.67 -38.46 5.55
CA THR A 5 -4.83 -38.35 4.63
C THR A 5 -6.16 -38.15 5.37
N GLN A 6 -6.32 -38.70 6.59
CA GLN A 6 -7.54 -38.54 7.39
C GLN A 6 -7.68 -37.13 7.98
N THR A 7 -6.58 -36.46 8.33
CA THR A 7 -6.61 -35.11 8.89
C THR A 7 -6.97 -34.07 7.83
N ILE A 8 -6.38 -34.18 6.63
CA ILE A 8 -6.66 -33.27 5.50
C ILE A 8 -8.12 -33.41 5.04
N ALA A 9 -8.66 -34.63 5.00
CA ALA A 9 -10.06 -34.86 4.66
C ALA A 9 -11.02 -34.18 5.64
N ARG A 10 -10.76 -34.24 6.95
CA ARG A 10 -11.57 -33.58 7.98
C ARG A 10 -11.53 -32.05 7.89
N GLU A 11 -10.35 -31.46 7.69
CA GLU A 11 -10.23 -30.01 7.51
C GLU A 11 -10.96 -29.52 6.25
N SER A 12 -10.90 -30.28 5.15
CA SER A 12 -11.61 -29.93 3.91
C SER A 12 -13.13 -29.98 4.05
N THR A 13 -13.66 -30.92 4.85
CA THR A 13 -15.11 -30.98 5.17
C THR A 13 -15.54 -29.82 6.06
N ASP A 14 -14.72 -29.42 7.04
CA ASP A 14 -15.01 -28.28 7.94
C ASP A 14 -15.01 -26.93 7.20
N VAL A 15 -14.05 -26.74 6.28
CA VAL A 15 -14.06 -25.56 5.39
C VAL A 15 -15.31 -25.56 4.50
N LEU A 16 -15.69 -26.71 3.92
CA LEU A 16 -16.89 -26.80 3.08
C LEU A 16 -18.16 -26.49 3.89
N ASP A 17 -18.27 -26.99 5.13
CA ASP A 17 -19.37 -26.68 6.04
C ASP A 17 -19.42 -25.20 6.42
N GLN A 18 -18.26 -24.55 6.57
CA GLN A 18 -18.20 -23.09 6.76
C GLN A 18 -18.64 -22.31 5.52
N LEU A 19 -18.25 -22.75 4.32
CA LEU A 19 -18.69 -22.14 3.07
C LEU A 19 -20.19 -22.33 2.80
N MET A 20 -20.80 -23.35 3.39
CA MET A 20 -22.24 -23.60 3.32
C MET A 20 -23.08 -22.75 4.28
N LYS A 21 -22.45 -22.04 5.23
CA LYS A 21 -23.16 -21.12 6.12
C LYS A 21 -23.77 -19.98 5.30
N PRO A 22 -25.05 -19.62 5.52
CA PRO A 22 -25.76 -18.64 4.70
C PRO A 22 -25.09 -17.25 4.72
N GLU A 23 -24.47 -16.86 5.82
CA GLU A 23 -23.74 -15.60 5.96
C GLU A 23 -22.45 -15.58 5.10
N VAL A 24 -21.80 -16.74 4.97
CA VAL A 24 -20.58 -16.90 4.16
C VAL A 24 -20.95 -16.94 2.68
N GLN A 25 -22.02 -17.65 2.31
CA GLN A 25 -22.53 -17.64 0.93
C GLN A 25 -22.93 -16.24 0.50
N GLN A 26 -23.63 -15.49 1.35
CA GLN A 26 -24.03 -14.11 1.04
C GLN A 26 -22.82 -13.20 0.86
N SER A 27 -21.79 -13.36 1.70
CA SER A 27 -20.52 -12.62 1.56
C SER A 27 -19.77 -12.99 0.28
N LEU A 28 -19.77 -14.27 -0.11
CA LEU A 28 -19.19 -14.73 -1.38
C LEU A 28 -19.96 -14.21 -2.59
N THR A 29 -21.29 -14.22 -2.55
CA THR A 29 -22.13 -13.62 -3.60
C THR A 29 -21.81 -12.15 -3.78
N VAL A 30 -21.76 -11.37 -2.69
CA VAL A 30 -21.40 -9.95 -2.75
C VAL A 30 -19.99 -9.76 -3.31
N LEU A 31 -19.02 -10.58 -2.92
CA LEU A 31 -17.66 -10.52 -3.46
C LEU A 31 -17.62 -10.79 -4.96
N VAL A 32 -18.35 -11.81 -5.43
CA VAL A 32 -18.46 -12.16 -6.86
C VAL A 32 -19.13 -11.05 -7.65
N GLU A 33 -20.23 -10.49 -7.14
CA GLU A 33 -20.94 -9.36 -7.76
C GLU A 33 -20.09 -8.10 -7.84
N ASN A 34 -19.18 -7.89 -6.88
CA ASN A 34 -18.27 -6.74 -6.87
C ASN A 34 -16.93 -6.97 -7.57
N LEU A 35 -16.68 -8.17 -8.14
CA LEU A 35 -15.46 -8.44 -8.92
C LEU A 35 -15.19 -7.43 -10.03
N PRO A 36 -16.18 -6.96 -10.82
CA PRO A 36 -15.94 -5.95 -11.85
C PRO A 36 -15.36 -4.65 -11.26
N LYS A 37 -15.86 -4.22 -10.10
CA LYS A 37 -15.40 -3.01 -9.40
C LYS A 37 -13.98 -3.15 -8.87
N LEU A 38 -13.61 -4.35 -8.43
CA LEU A 38 -12.22 -4.67 -8.05
C LEU A 38 -11.29 -4.62 -9.27
N ALA A 39 -11.72 -5.13 -10.43
CA ALA A 39 -10.94 -5.03 -11.67
C ALA A 39 -10.76 -3.58 -12.14
N GLU A 40 -11.78 -2.75 -12.01
CA GLU A 40 -11.71 -1.30 -12.28
C GLU A 40 -10.72 -0.59 -11.34
N MET A 41 -10.74 -0.91 -10.04
CA MET A 41 -9.79 -0.34 -9.07
C MET A 41 -8.34 -0.73 -9.38
N VAL A 42 -8.08 -1.99 -9.75
CA VAL A 42 -6.74 -2.43 -10.18
C VAL A 42 -6.31 -1.69 -11.44
N THR A 43 -7.22 -1.48 -12.39
CA THR A 43 -6.96 -0.72 -13.62
C THR A 43 -6.68 0.76 -13.34
N LEU A 44 -7.32 1.35 -12.32
CA LEU A 44 -7.02 2.71 -11.89
C LEU A 44 -5.64 2.81 -11.23
N LEU A 45 -5.28 1.82 -10.42
CA LEU A 45 -3.96 1.74 -9.78
C LEU A 45 -2.83 1.55 -10.81
N THR A 46 -3.04 0.77 -11.87
CA THR A 46 -2.04 0.64 -12.93
C THR A 46 -1.86 1.93 -13.72
N LYS A 47 -2.92 2.74 -13.92
CA LYS A 47 -2.78 4.07 -14.55
C LYS A 47 -1.96 5.05 -13.71
N THR A 48 -1.98 4.94 -12.39
CA THR A 48 -1.10 5.76 -11.53
C THR A 48 0.37 5.32 -11.58
N TYR A 49 0.65 4.06 -11.92
CA TYR A 49 2.01 3.60 -12.17
C TYR A 49 2.62 4.30 -13.38
N ASP A 50 1.86 4.49 -14.46
CA ASP A 50 2.31 5.21 -15.65
C ASP A 50 2.65 6.68 -15.36
N VAL A 51 1.94 7.33 -14.43
CA VAL A 51 2.21 8.71 -14.00
C VAL A 51 3.49 8.80 -13.16
N VAL A 52 3.73 7.84 -12.25
CA VAL A 52 4.99 7.82 -11.48
C VAL A 52 6.16 7.48 -12.38
N GLN A 53 5.98 6.54 -13.32
CA GLN A 53 7.00 6.17 -14.29
C GLN A 53 7.35 7.34 -15.22
N SER A 54 6.35 8.08 -15.74
CA SER A 54 6.58 9.23 -16.62
C SER A 54 7.33 10.35 -15.91
N LEU A 55 6.97 10.65 -14.65
CA LEU A 55 7.65 11.65 -13.82
C LEU A 55 9.08 11.22 -13.43
N ALA A 56 9.30 9.93 -13.18
CA ALA A 56 10.63 9.39 -12.85
C ALA A 56 11.59 9.34 -14.04
N THR A 57 11.09 9.32 -15.27
CA THR A 57 11.93 9.36 -16.49
C THR A 57 12.18 10.77 -17.04
N ASP A 58 11.54 11.80 -16.47
CA ASP A 58 11.76 13.18 -16.88
C ASP A 58 13.12 13.69 -16.38
N GLN A 59 14.05 13.88 -17.31
CA GLN A 59 15.41 14.31 -16.99
C GLN A 59 15.45 15.72 -16.39
N VAL A 60 14.51 16.59 -16.73
CA VAL A 60 14.43 17.97 -16.21
C VAL A 60 14.01 17.96 -14.73
N PHE A 61 13.05 17.12 -14.38
CA PHE A 61 12.61 16.96 -12.99
C PHE A 61 13.72 16.36 -12.09
N ILE A 62 14.48 15.39 -12.61
CA ILE A 62 15.64 14.82 -11.91
C ILE A 62 16.73 15.88 -11.71
N GLU A 63 17.02 16.70 -12.73
CA GLU A 63 18.02 17.76 -12.64
C GLU A 63 17.61 18.86 -11.66
N ASP A 64 16.34 19.25 -11.64
CA ASP A 64 15.79 20.23 -10.67
C ASP A 64 15.86 19.72 -9.22
N ILE A 65 15.57 18.44 -8.98
CA ILE A 65 15.72 17.82 -7.66
C ILE A 65 17.20 17.76 -7.24
N LYS A 66 18.11 17.42 -8.17
CA LYS A 66 19.56 17.40 -7.89
C LYS A 66 20.10 18.81 -7.58
N GLY A 67 19.63 19.82 -8.31
CA GLY A 67 19.98 21.22 -8.08
C GLY A 67 19.51 21.74 -6.72
N GLY A 68 18.30 21.36 -6.28
CA GLY A 68 17.74 21.78 -4.99
C GLY A 68 18.34 21.11 -3.75
N ILE A 69 19.00 19.95 -3.90
CA ILE A 69 19.62 19.20 -2.79
C ILE A 69 21.13 19.49 -2.67
N GLY A 70 21.78 19.96 -3.75
CA GLY A 70 23.22 20.17 -3.83
C GLY A 70 23.81 21.18 -2.83
N GLU A 71 23.01 22.12 -2.30
CA GLU A 71 23.48 23.17 -1.39
C GLU A 71 23.41 22.81 0.12
N VAL A 72 22.89 21.63 0.51
CA VAL A 72 22.66 21.29 1.94
C VAL A 72 23.40 20.03 2.43
N ALA A 73 24.09 19.27 1.57
CA ALA A 73 24.52 17.91 1.92
C ALA A 73 26.05 17.72 2.09
N MET A 74 26.58 17.95 3.29
CA MET A 74 27.84 17.32 3.72
C MET A 74 27.76 16.45 4.99
N PRO A 75 26.91 16.70 6.01
CA PRO A 75 26.87 15.84 7.19
C PRO A 75 25.74 14.79 7.20
N ILE A 76 25.36 14.22 6.04
CA ILE A 76 24.34 13.13 5.96
C ILE A 76 24.83 11.93 5.12
N VAL A 77 26.09 11.91 4.67
CA VAL A 77 26.60 10.87 3.76
C VAL A 77 26.47 9.46 4.35
N GLU A 78 26.73 9.30 5.65
CA GLU A 78 26.68 7.99 6.32
C GLU A 78 25.24 7.50 6.57
N GLY A 79 24.34 8.41 6.97
CA GLY A 79 22.91 8.12 7.07
C GLY A 79 22.28 7.79 5.72
N ALA A 80 22.70 8.48 4.65
CA ALA A 80 22.25 8.23 3.29
C ALA A 80 22.75 6.88 2.74
N LYS A 81 23.98 6.47 3.06
CA LYS A 81 24.50 5.13 2.70
C LYS A 81 23.68 4.01 3.31
N ASN A 82 23.35 4.11 4.61
CA ASN A 82 22.54 3.11 5.29
C ASN A 82 21.10 3.08 4.76
N LEU A 83 20.52 4.24 4.45
CA LEU A 83 19.19 4.32 3.83
C LEU A 83 19.18 3.67 2.43
N ALA A 84 20.20 3.93 1.61
CA ALA A 84 20.34 3.32 0.29
C ALA A 84 20.51 1.80 0.39
N ALA A 85 21.35 1.32 1.31
CA ALA A 85 21.53 -0.11 1.56
C ALA A 85 20.22 -0.80 1.98
N ASN A 86 19.48 -0.20 2.92
CA ASN A 86 18.19 -0.72 3.37
C ASN A 86 17.14 -0.74 2.25
N ALA A 87 17.16 0.27 1.37
CA ALA A 87 16.24 0.34 0.22
C ALA A 87 16.57 -0.72 -0.84
N ILE A 88 17.86 -0.93 -1.13
CA ILE A 88 18.32 -1.99 -2.05
C ILE A 88 17.94 -3.36 -1.49
N GLU A 89 18.22 -3.62 -0.21
CA GLU A 89 17.87 -4.89 0.43
C GLU A 89 16.35 -5.13 0.45
N ALA A 90 15.55 -4.10 0.72
CA ALA A 90 14.10 -4.20 0.66
C ALA A 90 13.61 -4.54 -0.75
N ASN A 91 14.20 -3.92 -1.78
CA ASN A 91 13.88 -4.19 -3.18
C ASN A 91 14.29 -5.61 -3.61
N ASP A 92 15.47 -6.07 -3.20
CA ASP A 92 15.94 -7.43 -3.50
C ASP A 92 15.04 -8.48 -2.84
N ARG A 93 14.62 -8.26 -1.58
CA ARG A 93 13.66 -9.14 -0.89
C ARG A 93 12.28 -9.13 -1.55
N ALA A 94 11.80 -7.96 -1.97
CA ALA A 94 10.51 -7.84 -2.64
C ALA A 94 10.49 -8.55 -4.02
N GLN A 95 11.61 -8.60 -4.73
CA GLN A 95 11.73 -9.32 -5.99
C GLN A 95 11.99 -10.83 -5.81
N ALA A 96 12.68 -11.22 -4.74
CA ALA A 96 12.94 -12.62 -4.42
C ALA A 96 11.70 -13.35 -3.88
N GLU A 97 10.79 -12.65 -3.20
CA GLU A 97 9.50 -13.22 -2.81
C GLU A 97 8.54 -13.31 -4.01
N THR A 98 8.30 -14.53 -4.46
CA THR A 98 7.29 -14.84 -5.49
C THR A 98 5.91 -15.18 -4.90
N ALA A 99 5.78 -15.13 -3.56
CA ALA A 99 4.54 -15.46 -2.88
C ALA A 99 3.51 -14.33 -3.05
N THR A 100 2.38 -14.63 -3.69
CA THR A 100 1.28 -13.68 -3.79
C THR A 100 0.72 -13.36 -2.41
N ILE A 101 0.63 -12.07 -2.08
CA ILE A 101 0.01 -11.61 -0.85
C ILE A 101 -1.51 -11.87 -0.92
N GLY A 102 -1.99 -12.83 -0.14
CA GLY A 102 -3.43 -13.12 -0.02
C GLY A 102 -4.20 -12.08 0.82
N LEU A 103 -5.53 -12.14 0.82
CA LEU A 103 -6.40 -11.20 1.55
C LEU A 103 -6.07 -11.09 3.04
N PHE A 104 -5.85 -12.21 3.72
CA PHE A 104 -5.42 -12.21 5.13
C PHE A 104 -4.01 -11.62 5.32
N GLY A 105 -3.12 -11.78 4.34
CA GLY A 105 -1.81 -11.14 4.33
C GLY A 105 -1.93 -9.61 4.24
N LEU A 106 -2.80 -9.12 3.35
CA LEU A 106 -3.13 -7.69 3.25
C LEU A 106 -3.71 -7.15 4.56
N LEU A 107 -4.66 -7.86 5.18
CA LEU A 107 -5.25 -7.47 6.47
C LEU A 107 -4.19 -7.44 7.59
N LYS A 108 -3.26 -8.39 7.59
CA LYS A 108 -2.16 -8.42 8.56
C LYS A 108 -1.20 -7.26 8.37
N MET A 109 -0.83 -6.93 7.13
CA MET A 109 0.01 -5.76 6.83
C MET A 109 -0.69 -4.45 7.18
N LEU A 110 -2.00 -4.35 6.94
CA LEU A 110 -2.77 -3.18 7.33
C LEU A 110 -2.73 -2.96 8.86
N LYS A 111 -2.67 -4.04 9.65
CA LYS A 111 -2.53 -4.00 11.11
C LYS A 111 -1.08 -3.76 11.57
N ASP A 112 -0.10 -3.72 10.67
CA ASP A 112 1.29 -3.49 11.04
C ASP A 112 1.46 -2.10 11.69
N PRO A 113 2.17 -1.99 12.83
CA PRO A 113 2.36 -0.72 13.53
C PRO A 113 3.01 0.39 12.69
N GLN A 114 3.91 0.07 11.75
CA GLN A 114 4.55 1.06 10.88
C GLN A 114 3.58 1.55 9.82
N VAL A 115 2.79 0.66 9.21
CA VAL A 115 1.72 1.03 8.28
C VAL A 115 0.68 1.91 8.98
N GLN A 116 0.28 1.56 10.20
CA GLN A 116 -0.61 2.37 11.03
C GLN A 116 -0.05 3.77 11.34
N LYS A 117 1.24 3.89 11.63
CA LYS A 117 1.89 5.21 11.81
C LYS A 117 1.82 6.05 10.55
N THR A 118 2.05 5.44 9.38
CA THR A 118 1.93 6.13 8.09
C THR A 118 0.52 6.65 7.85
N PHE A 119 -0.52 5.86 8.14
CA PHE A 119 -1.90 6.34 8.03
C PHE A 119 -2.24 7.46 9.00
N ARG A 120 -1.77 7.38 10.26
CA ARG A 120 -1.95 8.45 11.24
C ARG A 120 -1.26 9.74 10.80
N PHE A 121 -0.05 9.64 10.25
CA PHE A 121 0.64 10.77 9.66
C PHE A 121 -0.16 11.36 8.49
N ALA A 122 -0.62 10.53 7.55
CA ALA A 122 -1.41 10.97 6.41
C ALA A 122 -2.69 11.68 6.86
N GLN A 123 -3.39 11.14 7.87
CA GLN A 123 -4.56 11.76 8.46
C GLN A 123 -4.23 13.14 9.05
N ALA A 124 -3.22 13.23 9.92
CA ALA A 124 -2.82 14.49 10.54
C ALA A 124 -2.39 15.53 9.49
N PHE A 125 -1.70 15.11 8.43
CA PHE A 125 -1.31 15.97 7.32
C PHE A 125 -2.54 16.53 6.57
N LEU A 126 -3.53 15.69 6.29
CA LEU A 126 -4.76 16.11 5.62
C LEU A 126 -5.59 17.08 6.48
N GLU A 127 -5.69 16.84 7.79
CA GLU A 127 -6.35 17.73 8.75
C GLU A 127 -5.72 19.13 8.73
N ILE A 128 -4.40 19.19 8.91
CA ILE A 128 -3.64 20.46 8.88
C ILE A 128 -3.80 21.18 7.54
N SER A 129 -3.76 20.44 6.42
CA SER A 129 -3.95 21.01 5.09
C SER A 129 -5.35 21.61 4.91
N ALA A 130 -6.38 20.90 5.38
CA ALA A 130 -7.76 21.38 5.34
C ALA A 130 -7.97 22.63 6.21
N GLU A 131 -7.44 22.64 7.43
CA GLU A 131 -7.49 23.79 8.34
C GLU A 131 -6.83 25.03 7.72
N ARG A 132 -5.62 24.88 7.16
CA ARG A 132 -4.91 25.98 6.47
C ARG A 132 -5.70 26.52 5.29
N ASN A 133 -6.35 25.65 4.51
CA ASN A 133 -7.19 26.05 3.39
C ASN A 133 -8.48 26.77 3.83
N GLN A 134 -9.02 26.45 5.01
CA GLN A 134 -10.15 27.18 5.58
C GLN A 134 -9.72 28.56 6.10
N GLN A 135 -8.59 28.65 6.81
CA GLN A 135 -8.03 29.91 7.30
C GLN A 135 -7.74 30.90 6.16
N LYS A 136 -7.13 30.43 5.07
CA LYS A 136 -6.90 31.25 3.86
C LYS A 136 -8.20 31.80 3.26
N ARG A 137 -9.25 30.98 3.18
CA ARG A 137 -10.55 31.41 2.65
C ARG A 137 -11.27 32.44 3.53
N GLN A 138 -11.08 32.37 4.84
CA GLN A 138 -11.64 33.35 5.78
C GLN A 138 -10.88 34.68 5.73
N GLN A 139 -9.56 34.64 5.50
CA GLN A 139 -8.76 35.85 5.30
C GLN A 139 -9.10 36.58 4.00
N SER A 140 -9.38 35.86 2.91
CA SER A 140 -9.77 36.46 1.62
C SER A 140 -11.22 36.96 1.54
N GLN A 141 -12.05 36.76 2.57
CA GLN A 141 -13.42 37.29 2.64
C GLN A 141 -13.56 38.45 3.66
N GLY A 142 -12.46 38.82 4.32
CA GLY A 142 -12.39 39.92 5.29
C GLY A 142 -11.71 41.20 4.78
N GLU A 143 -11.34 41.23 3.49
CA GLU A 143 -10.90 42.43 2.74
C GLU A 143 -11.97 42.81 1.72
#